data_AF-A0A1R3H4K2-F1
#
_entry.id   AF-A0A1R3H4K2-F1
#
_cell.length_a   1.000
_cell.length_b   1.000
_cell.length_c   1.000
_cell.angle_alpha   90.00
_cell.angle_beta   90.00
_cell.angle_gamma   90.00
#
_symmetry.space_group_name_H-M   'P 1'
#
loop_
_entity.id
_entity.type
_entity.pdbx_description
1 polymer ?
#
loop_
_entity_poly.entity_id
_entity_poly.type
_entity_poly.pdbx_seq_one_letter_code
_entity_poly.pdbx_strand_id
1 'polypeptide(L)'
;MSSRNLKLPHKSTLSEMMRGFIALIESQFQITYFSMGIWSSRELRADPSLMNMIRIIIKVVQDYAECGRDGSRLLLLWLRLVGYLDINSIDLPSLLNNNMIVKQAYMVTTMPTALASIYASFSINDGDSSTLHRLTILLHASQEETAPQNMMPVRVLVLNAGGIQNPDFPRVFYELCEQHYPQFVLVTETRLGGPQARRQRLSMPFPATSSLEPIGHFGGLWLLWNTTTFRCQLTYRTDTSLAAQLTL
;
A
#
# COMPACT_ATOMS: atom_id res chain seq x y z
N MET A 1 22.92 38.11 14.53
CA MET A 1 22.93 37.23 15.72
C MET A 1 23.84 36.04 15.44
N SER A 2 24.78 35.78 16.35
CA SER A 2 25.95 34.92 16.20
C SER A 2 25.63 33.45 15.84
N SER A 3 26.21 32.93 14.75
CA SER A 3 26.21 31.52 14.38
C SER A 3 27.08 30.71 15.36
N ARG A 4 26.51 30.24 16.46
CA ARG A 4 27.15 29.18 17.26
C ARG A 4 27.24 27.92 16.39
N ASN A 5 28.46 27.46 16.11
CA ASN A 5 28.72 26.15 15.53
C ASN A 5 28.18 25.06 16.48
N LEU A 6 26.91 24.68 16.33
CA LEU A 6 26.33 23.55 17.04
C LEU A 6 26.96 22.27 16.47
N LYS A 7 27.90 21.69 17.22
CA LYS A 7 28.47 20.38 16.92
C LYS A 7 27.41 19.31 17.20
N LEU A 8 27.11 18.51 16.19
CA LEU A 8 26.26 17.33 16.36
C LEU A 8 26.98 16.29 17.25
N PRO A 9 26.30 15.66 18.21
CA PRO A 9 26.86 14.56 19.00
C PRO A 9 27.20 13.36 18.11
N HIS A 10 28.21 12.60 18.52
CA HIS A 10 28.62 11.37 17.83
C HIS A 10 27.52 10.31 17.96
N LYS A 11 27.31 9.48 16.93
CA LYS A 11 26.21 8.51 16.88
C LYS A 11 26.24 7.52 18.06
N SER A 12 27.42 7.15 18.56
CA SER A 12 27.58 6.24 19.70
C SER A 12 27.11 6.82 21.04
N THR A 13 27.04 8.15 21.18
CA THR A 13 26.61 8.80 22.43
C THR A 13 25.10 8.99 22.50
N LEU A 14 24.36 8.62 21.45
CA LEU A 14 22.91 8.73 21.38
C LEU A 14 22.22 7.52 22.00
N SER A 15 20.96 7.69 22.43
CA SER A 15 20.14 6.57 22.87
C SER A 15 19.95 5.54 21.75
N GLU A 16 19.67 4.29 22.11
CA GLU A 16 19.44 3.21 21.15
C GLU A 16 18.31 3.55 20.17
N MET A 17 17.21 4.09 20.70
CA MET A 17 16.07 4.55 19.91
C MET A 17 16.49 5.61 18.87
N MET A 18 17.30 6.60 19.26
CA MET A 18 17.78 7.62 18.32
C MET A 18 18.72 7.05 17.26
N ARG A 19 19.59 6.10 17.62
CA ARG A 19 20.41 5.39 16.64
C ARG A 19 19.54 4.62 15.65
N GLY A 20 18.42 4.04 16.10
CA GLY A 20 17.41 3.39 15.25
C GLY A 20 16.79 4.36 14.24
N PHE A 21 16.29 5.51 14.69
CA PHE A 21 15.73 6.53 13.78
C PHE A 21 16.76 7.07 12.78
N ILE A 22 18.00 7.28 13.23
CA ILE A 22 19.09 7.69 12.35
C ILE A 22 19.35 6.61 11.30
N ALA A 23 19.50 5.35 11.71
CA ALA A 23 19.74 4.24 10.78
C ALA A 23 18.60 4.08 9.76
N LEU A 24 17.35 4.28 10.19
CA LEU A 24 16.18 4.30 9.30
C LEU A 24 16.32 5.39 8.23
N ILE A 25 16.63 6.62 8.63
CA ILE A 25 16.79 7.75 7.70
C ILE A 25 17.99 7.53 6.77
N GLU A 26 19.13 7.07 7.28
CA GLU A 26 20.31 6.76 6.46
C GLU A 26 19.99 5.70 5.41
N SER A 27 19.27 4.64 5.80
CA SER A 27 18.89 3.54 4.89
C SER A 27 17.88 3.97 3.83
N GLN A 28 16.87 4.77 4.20
CA GLN A 28 15.81 5.17 3.28
C GLN A 28 16.25 6.26 2.30
N PHE A 29 17.17 7.13 2.71
CA PHE A 29 17.58 8.30 1.92
C PHE A 29 19.02 8.24 1.42
N GLN A 30 19.70 7.11 1.63
CA GLN A 30 21.11 6.88 1.26
C GLN A 30 22.02 8.07 1.62
N ILE A 31 21.80 8.61 2.82
CA ILE A 31 22.61 9.66 3.43
C ILE A 31 23.33 9.11 4.66
N THR A 32 24.39 9.77 5.07
CA THR A 32 25.13 9.38 6.27
C THR A 32 25.01 10.46 7.34
N TYR A 33 24.71 10.02 8.56
CA TYR A 33 24.69 10.85 9.75
C TYR A 33 26.01 11.59 9.90
N PHE A 34 25.94 12.86 10.28
CA PHE A 34 27.07 13.78 10.45
C PHE A 34 27.67 14.35 9.15
N SER A 35 27.74 13.59 8.05
CA SER A 35 28.43 14.04 6.82
C SER A 35 27.50 14.54 5.72
N MET A 36 26.25 14.08 5.65
CA MET A 36 25.30 14.41 4.59
C MET A 36 24.00 14.98 5.17
N GLY A 37 23.47 16.03 4.54
CA GLY A 37 22.14 16.56 4.82
C GLY A 37 21.10 15.92 3.90
N ILE A 38 19.81 16.18 4.15
CA ILE A 38 18.73 15.53 3.38
C ILE A 38 18.78 15.86 1.88
N TRP A 39 19.21 17.08 1.54
CA TRP A 39 19.35 17.53 0.15
C TRP A 39 20.44 16.79 -0.63
N SER A 40 21.30 16.02 0.05
CA SER A 40 22.30 15.15 -0.58
C SER A 40 21.72 13.80 -1.04
N SER A 41 20.52 13.42 -0.56
CA SER A 41 19.83 12.18 -0.92
C SER A 41 19.57 12.10 -2.43
N ARG A 42 19.76 10.92 -3.01
CA ARG A 42 19.41 10.66 -4.42
C ARG A 42 17.92 10.31 -4.55
N GLU A 43 17.41 9.62 -3.55
CA GLU A 43 16.04 9.15 -3.41
C GLU A 43 15.10 10.35 -3.31
N LEU A 44 15.43 11.33 -2.46
CA LEU A 44 14.63 12.56 -2.37
C LEU A 44 14.64 13.37 -3.67
N ARG A 45 15.74 13.34 -4.43
CA ARG A 45 15.82 14.02 -5.74
C ARG A 45 15.01 13.31 -6.81
N ALA A 46 14.96 11.97 -6.75
CA ALA A 46 14.12 11.17 -7.62
C ALA A 46 12.63 11.31 -7.28
N ASP A 47 12.30 11.41 -5.98
CA ASP A 47 10.94 11.56 -5.48
C ASP A 47 10.88 12.60 -4.34
N PRO A 48 10.47 13.85 -4.64
CA PRO A 48 10.29 14.90 -3.65
C PRO A 48 9.21 14.61 -2.59
N SER A 49 8.27 13.69 -2.86
CA SER A 49 7.19 13.34 -1.93
C SER A 49 7.72 12.67 -0.65
N LEU A 50 8.91 12.04 -0.71
CA LEU A 50 9.60 11.43 0.43
C LEU A 50 9.93 12.44 1.54
N MET A 51 9.91 13.75 1.25
CA MET A 51 10.00 14.79 2.29
C MET A 51 8.89 14.66 3.35
N ASN A 52 7.71 14.16 2.96
CA ASN A 52 6.61 13.90 3.90
C ASN A 52 6.95 12.76 4.87
N MET A 53 7.75 11.77 4.47
CA MET A 53 8.22 10.73 5.39
C MET A 53 9.18 11.30 6.44
N ILE A 54 10.12 12.17 6.04
CA ILE A 54 11.03 12.85 6.98
C ILE A 54 10.24 13.68 7.99
N ARG A 55 9.25 14.43 7.50
CA ARG A 55 8.28 15.18 8.30
C ARG A 55 7.63 14.32 9.37
N ILE A 56 7.09 13.17 8.98
CA ILE A 56 6.44 12.21 9.88
C ILE A 56 7.45 11.65 10.89
N ILE A 57 8.63 11.20 10.45
CA ILE A 57 9.65 10.62 11.34
C ILE A 57 10.06 11.64 12.42
N ILE A 58 10.34 12.89 12.04
CA ILE A 58 10.74 13.94 12.99
C ILE A 58 9.61 14.21 13.98
N LYS A 59 8.35 14.23 13.52
CA LYS A 59 7.18 14.43 14.37
C LYS A 59 6.94 13.26 15.32
N VAL A 60 7.16 12.02 14.87
CA VAL A 60 7.08 10.81 15.71
C VAL A 60 8.14 10.86 16.81
N VAL A 61 9.37 11.22 16.47
CA VAL A 61 10.44 11.42 17.45
C VAL A 61 10.06 12.51 18.46
N GLN A 62 9.45 13.61 18.00
CA GLN A 62 9.06 14.69 18.89
C GLN A 62 7.97 14.27 19.88
N ASP A 63 6.93 13.61 19.40
CA ASP A 63 5.70 13.40 20.16
C ASP A 63 5.71 12.08 20.95
N TYR A 64 6.49 11.09 20.52
CA TYR A 64 6.43 9.71 21.05
C TYR A 64 7.78 9.12 21.49
N ALA A 65 8.92 9.66 21.06
CA ALA A 65 10.22 9.16 21.53
C ALA A 65 10.60 9.78 22.87
N GLU A 66 11.35 9.04 23.70
CA GLU A 66 11.80 9.51 25.02
C GLU A 66 12.65 10.80 24.96
N CYS A 67 13.40 10.98 23.87
CA CYS A 67 14.18 12.18 23.62
C CYS A 67 13.35 13.39 23.17
N GLY A 68 12.08 13.17 22.81
CA GLY A 68 11.09 14.17 22.43
C GLY A 68 11.63 15.29 21.53
N ARG A 69 11.43 16.53 21.97
CA ARG A 69 11.86 17.74 21.26
C ARG A 69 13.37 17.85 21.05
N ASP A 70 14.18 17.29 21.94
CA ASP A 70 15.64 17.33 21.77
C ASP A 70 16.09 16.37 20.68
N GLY A 71 15.47 15.19 20.58
CA GLY A 71 15.67 14.25 19.49
C GLY A 71 15.23 14.81 18.14
N SER A 72 14.04 15.43 18.08
CA SER A 72 13.54 16.02 16.84
C SER A 72 14.42 17.20 16.38
N ARG A 73 14.89 18.03 17.32
CA ARG A 73 15.84 19.12 17.04
C ARG A 73 17.17 18.62 16.53
N LEU A 74 17.69 17.51 17.08
CA LEU A 74 18.90 16.88 16.58
C LEU A 74 18.76 16.47 15.11
N LEU A 75 17.64 15.82 14.75
CA LEU A 75 17.37 15.42 13.38
C LEU A 75 17.23 16.62 12.45
N LEU A 76 16.50 17.67 12.87
CA LEU A 76 16.37 18.90 12.09
C LEU A 76 17.72 19.57 11.83
N LEU A 77 18.61 19.59 12.83
CA LEU A 77 19.96 20.13 12.70
C LEU A 77 20.81 19.31 11.72
N TRP A 78 20.81 17.99 11.89
CA TRP A 78 21.55 17.09 10.99
C TRP A 78 21.06 17.21 9.54
N LEU A 79 19.75 17.15 9.34
CA LEU A 79 19.14 17.17 8.01
C LEU A 79 19.14 18.55 7.36
N ARG A 80 19.57 19.60 8.08
CA ARG A 80 19.57 21.01 7.64
C ARG A 80 18.17 21.53 7.30
N LEU A 81 17.21 21.18 8.14
CA LEU A 81 15.80 21.52 7.98
C LEU A 81 15.29 22.54 9.00
N VAL A 82 16.16 23.03 9.90
CA VAL A 82 15.81 24.08 10.87
C VAL A 82 15.30 25.32 10.15
N GLY A 83 14.07 25.74 10.44
CA GLY A 83 13.41 26.90 9.83
C GLY A 83 12.80 26.64 8.44
N TYR A 84 13.05 25.47 7.84
CA TYR A 84 12.46 25.08 6.56
C TYR A 84 11.23 24.17 6.72
N LEU A 85 11.12 23.49 7.87
CA LEU A 85 10.06 22.53 8.14
C LEU A 85 9.20 22.99 9.32
N ASP A 86 7.90 23.18 9.09
CA ASP A 86 6.93 23.29 10.16
C ASP A 86 6.39 21.91 10.53
N ILE A 87 7.03 21.26 11.52
CA ILE A 87 6.62 19.96 12.04
C ILE A 87 5.32 20.01 12.84
N ASN A 88 4.89 21.18 13.31
CA ASN A 88 3.68 21.32 14.12
C ASN A 88 2.41 21.36 13.26
N SER A 89 2.55 21.62 11.95
CA SER A 89 1.48 21.48 10.97
C SER A 89 1.01 20.04 10.78
N ILE A 90 1.78 19.05 11.26
CA ILE A 90 1.49 17.63 11.12
C ILE A 90 0.73 17.16 12.35
N ASP A 91 -0.54 16.84 12.15
CA ASP A 91 -1.36 16.17 13.15
C ASP A 91 -1.18 14.66 13.01
N LEU A 92 -0.24 14.08 13.77
CA LEU A 92 0.00 12.63 13.80
C LEU A 92 -1.22 11.85 14.28
N PRO A 93 -1.89 12.24 15.38
CA PRO A 93 -3.17 11.65 15.75
C PRO A 93 -4.17 11.69 14.59
N SER A 94 -4.33 12.78 13.84
CA SER A 94 -5.22 12.75 12.67
C SER A 94 -4.68 11.92 11.50
N LEU A 95 -3.37 11.79 11.31
CA LEU A 95 -2.80 10.89 10.29
C LEU A 95 -2.97 9.41 10.66
N LEU A 96 -2.90 9.08 11.95
CA LEU A 96 -3.00 7.72 12.48
C LEU A 96 -4.47 7.33 12.78
N ASN A 97 -5.26 8.26 13.32
CA ASN A 97 -6.71 8.16 13.54
C ASN A 97 -7.53 8.52 12.30
N ASN A 98 -6.89 8.93 11.21
CA ASN A 98 -7.42 8.66 9.89
C ASN A 98 -7.42 7.13 9.70
N ASN A 99 -8.37 6.48 10.39
CA ASN A 99 -9.11 5.29 9.98
C ASN A 99 -9.72 5.43 8.56
N MET A 100 -9.43 6.56 7.90
CA MET A 100 -9.42 6.86 6.49
C MET A 100 -8.12 6.45 5.75
N ILE A 101 -7.31 5.49 6.22
CA ILE A 101 -6.72 4.50 5.29
C ILE A 101 -7.82 3.48 4.92
N VAL A 102 -8.88 4.10 4.42
CA VAL A 102 -9.80 3.67 3.40
C VAL A 102 -10.17 2.18 3.44
N LYS A 103 -11.20 1.85 4.22
CA LYS A 103 -12.16 0.79 3.86
C LYS A 103 -12.87 1.14 2.53
N GLN A 104 -12.14 1.23 1.42
CA GLN A 104 -12.75 1.27 0.09
C GLN A 104 -12.96 -0.16 -0.33
N ALA A 105 -13.98 -0.74 0.30
CA ALA A 105 -14.58 -1.97 -0.12
C ALA A 105 -15.78 -1.62 -1.00
N TYR A 106 -15.80 -2.11 -2.23
CA TYR A 106 -16.94 -2.00 -3.12
C TYR A 106 -17.46 -3.40 -3.39
N MET A 107 -18.77 -3.58 -3.25
CA MET A 107 -19.44 -4.80 -3.69
C MET A 107 -20.03 -4.54 -5.07
N VAL A 108 -19.59 -5.30 -6.07
CA VAL A 108 -20.15 -5.29 -7.41
C VAL A 108 -20.89 -6.60 -7.62
N THR A 109 -22.19 -6.52 -7.88
CA THR A 109 -22.99 -7.70 -8.24
C THR A 109 -23.35 -7.59 -9.71
N THR A 110 -22.98 -8.60 -10.50
CA THR A 110 -23.31 -8.64 -11.92
C THR A 110 -24.77 -9.01 -12.13
N MET A 111 -25.31 -8.69 -13.30
CA MET A 111 -26.50 -9.42 -13.79
C MET A 111 -26.16 -10.91 -13.90
N PRO A 112 -27.15 -11.81 -13.85
CA PRO A 112 -26.94 -13.23 -14.14
C PRO A 112 -26.17 -13.39 -15.44
N THR A 113 -25.06 -14.13 -15.40
CA THR A 113 -24.22 -14.40 -16.57
C THR A 113 -23.78 -15.85 -16.55
N ALA A 114 -23.38 -16.39 -17.70
CA ALA A 114 -22.65 -17.67 -17.79
C ALA A 114 -21.15 -17.44 -18.07
N LEU A 115 -20.81 -16.26 -18.60
CA LEU A 115 -19.47 -15.93 -19.06
C LEU A 115 -19.16 -14.46 -18.77
N ALA A 116 -18.02 -14.22 -18.13
CA ALA A 116 -17.50 -12.88 -17.92
C ALA A 116 -16.00 -12.81 -18.21
N SER A 117 -15.52 -11.62 -18.56
CA SER A 117 -14.09 -11.33 -18.61
C SER A 117 -13.76 -10.25 -17.59
N ILE A 118 -12.68 -10.48 -16.85
CA ILE A 118 -12.13 -9.52 -15.91
C ILE A 118 -10.79 -9.06 -16.46
N TYR A 119 -10.59 -7.75 -16.49
CA TYR A 119 -9.29 -7.14 -16.71
C TYR A 119 -8.96 -6.27 -15.51
N ALA A 120 -7.76 -6.44 -14.98
CA ALA A 120 -7.26 -5.64 -13.87
C ALA A 120 -5.84 -5.18 -14.15
N SER A 121 -5.56 -3.91 -13.91
CA SER A 121 -4.23 -3.34 -14.03
C SER A 121 -3.98 -2.25 -13.02
N PHE A 122 -2.71 -1.91 -12.85
CA PHE A 122 -2.32 -0.71 -12.12
C PHE A 122 -1.19 0.03 -12.83
N SER A 123 -1.13 1.34 -12.64
CA SER A 123 -0.04 2.19 -13.09
C SER A 123 0.39 3.11 -11.96
N ILE A 124 1.68 3.47 -11.95
CA ILE A 124 2.22 4.46 -11.03
C ILE A 124 2.25 5.79 -11.79
N ASN A 125 1.77 6.85 -11.14
CA ASN A 125 1.88 8.20 -11.65
C ASN A 125 3.26 8.77 -11.26
N ASP A 126 4.06 9.11 -12.27
CA ASP A 126 5.43 9.60 -12.05
C ASP A 126 5.46 10.97 -11.33
N GLY A 127 4.36 11.73 -11.35
CA GLY A 127 4.31 13.07 -10.77
C GLY A 127 4.12 13.12 -9.25
N ASP A 128 3.39 12.16 -8.68
CA ASP A 128 3.03 12.14 -7.26
C ASP A 128 3.18 10.76 -6.61
N SER A 129 3.71 9.79 -7.36
CA SER A 129 3.84 8.39 -6.94
C SER A 129 2.53 7.74 -6.49
N SER A 130 1.39 8.30 -6.90
CA SER A 130 0.08 7.67 -6.70
C SER A 130 -0.09 6.49 -7.65
N THR A 131 -1.00 5.59 -7.29
CA THR A 131 -1.29 4.38 -8.04
C THR A 131 -2.73 4.43 -8.53
N LEU A 132 -2.89 4.24 -9.85
CA LEU A 132 -4.20 4.13 -10.47
C LEU A 132 -4.48 2.66 -10.76
N HIS A 133 -5.44 2.08 -10.03
CA HIS A 133 -5.95 0.74 -10.32
C HIS A 133 -7.15 0.83 -11.27
N ARG A 134 -7.09 0.07 -12.36
CA ARG A 134 -8.20 -0.07 -13.31
C ARG A 134 -8.76 -1.48 -13.24
N LEU A 135 -10.05 -1.59 -12.98
CA LEU A 135 -10.80 -2.83 -13.02
C LEU A 135 -11.93 -2.72 -14.04
N THR A 136 -11.99 -3.68 -14.96
CA THR A 136 -13.05 -3.81 -15.93
C THR A 136 -13.65 -5.21 -15.82
N ILE A 137 -14.98 -5.28 -15.69
CA ILE A 137 -15.75 -6.53 -15.74
C ILE A 137 -16.66 -6.44 -16.96
N LEU A 138 -16.48 -7.35 -17.91
CA LEU A 138 -17.26 -7.46 -19.12
C LEU A 138 -18.15 -8.70 -19.03
N LEU A 139 -19.46 -8.51 -19.14
CA LEU A 139 -20.42 -9.62 -19.20
C LEU A 139 -20.65 -9.97 -20.67
N HIS A 140 -20.54 -11.25 -21.01
CA HIS A 140 -20.82 -11.72 -22.36
C HIS A 140 -22.28 -12.15 -22.45
N ALA A 141 -23.03 -11.54 -23.37
CA ALA A 141 -24.39 -11.98 -23.67
C ALA A 141 -24.35 -13.34 -24.35
N SER A 142 -25.21 -14.27 -23.94
CA SER A 142 -25.42 -15.52 -24.66
C SER A 142 -26.00 -15.21 -26.04
N GLN A 143 -25.32 -15.62 -27.11
CA GLN A 143 -25.82 -15.49 -28.49
C GLN A 143 -26.79 -16.62 -28.87
N GLU A 144 -27.07 -17.57 -27.98
CA GLU A 144 -27.94 -18.73 -28.23
C GLU A 144 -29.41 -18.44 -27.88
N GLU A 145 -30.34 -18.91 -28.74
CA GLU A 145 -31.80 -18.77 -28.58
C GLU A 145 -32.35 -19.51 -27.34
N THR A 146 -31.55 -20.38 -26.72
CA THR A 146 -31.84 -21.01 -25.43
C THR A 146 -30.90 -20.46 -24.38
N ALA A 147 -31.45 -19.72 -23.40
CA ALA A 147 -30.66 -19.19 -22.30
C ALA A 147 -29.88 -20.33 -21.60
N PRO A 148 -28.56 -20.16 -21.33
CA PRO A 148 -27.78 -21.17 -20.63
C PRO A 148 -28.43 -21.48 -19.28
N GLN A 149 -28.61 -22.76 -18.97
CA GLN A 149 -29.46 -23.22 -17.86
C GLN A 149 -28.96 -22.82 -16.46
N ASN A 150 -27.73 -22.28 -16.33
CA ASN A 150 -27.08 -21.95 -15.06
C ASN A 150 -26.50 -20.52 -15.02
N MET A 151 -27.27 -19.50 -15.42
CA MET A 151 -26.85 -18.11 -15.25
C MET A 151 -27.01 -17.68 -13.79
N MET A 152 -25.93 -17.20 -13.17
CA MET A 152 -25.96 -16.73 -11.78
C MET A 152 -25.29 -15.35 -11.68
N PRO A 153 -25.77 -14.46 -10.79
CA PRO A 153 -25.05 -13.24 -10.44
C PRO A 153 -23.69 -13.57 -9.83
N VAL A 154 -22.65 -12.83 -10.21
CA VAL A 154 -21.33 -12.90 -9.59
C VAL A 154 -21.18 -11.75 -8.61
N ARG A 155 -20.92 -12.06 -7.34
CA ARG A 155 -20.57 -11.07 -6.30
C ARG A 155 -19.07 -10.88 -6.24
N VAL A 156 -18.62 -9.70 -6.60
CA VAL A 156 -17.23 -9.27 -6.61
C VAL A 156 -16.99 -8.27 -5.50
N LEU A 157 -16.17 -8.64 -4.52
CA LEU A 157 -15.64 -7.70 -3.52
C LEU A 157 -14.36 -7.07 -4.07
N VAL A 158 -14.33 -5.76 -4.19
CA VAL A 158 -13.12 -4.98 -4.51
C VAL A 158 -12.66 -4.30 -3.22
N LEU A 159 -11.48 -4.63 -2.73
CA LEU A 159 -10.95 -4.13 -1.47
C LEU A 159 -9.58 -3.46 -1.69
N ASN A 160 -9.48 -2.19 -1.34
CA ASN A 160 -8.16 -1.57 -1.18
C ASN A 160 -7.54 -2.02 0.16
N ALA A 161 -6.40 -2.71 0.12
CA ALA A 161 -5.73 -3.17 1.34
C ALA A 161 -4.97 -2.06 2.08
N GLY A 162 -4.59 -0.97 1.40
CA GLY A 162 -3.68 0.04 1.95
C GLY A 162 -2.31 -0.53 2.38
N GLY A 163 -1.95 -1.70 1.86
CA GLY A 163 -0.83 -2.53 2.31
C GLY A 163 -1.29 -3.73 3.15
N ILE A 164 -0.98 -4.95 2.69
CA ILE A 164 -1.41 -6.19 3.37
C ILE A 164 -0.75 -6.39 4.75
N GLN A 165 0.34 -5.67 5.04
CA GLN A 165 0.98 -5.69 6.36
C GLN A 165 0.21 -4.86 7.40
N ASN A 166 -0.83 -4.14 6.99
CA ASN A 166 -1.74 -3.49 7.93
C ASN A 166 -2.36 -4.58 8.85
N PRO A 167 -2.19 -4.49 10.18
CA PRO A 167 -2.71 -5.49 11.11
C PRO A 167 -4.24 -5.63 11.05
N ASP A 168 -4.96 -4.59 10.63
CA ASP A 168 -6.41 -4.65 10.46
C ASP A 168 -6.85 -5.37 9.18
N PHE A 169 -5.96 -5.49 8.18
CA PHE A 169 -6.34 -6.04 6.87
C PHE A 169 -6.94 -7.44 6.96
N PRO A 170 -6.32 -8.44 7.63
CA PRO A 170 -6.92 -9.76 7.76
C PRO A 170 -8.31 -9.71 8.40
N ARG A 171 -8.45 -9.00 9.53
CA ARG A 171 -9.73 -8.89 10.24
C ARG A 171 -10.82 -8.29 9.35
N VAL A 172 -10.54 -7.15 8.72
CA VAL A 172 -11.49 -6.46 7.83
C VAL A 172 -11.83 -7.34 6.62
N PHE A 173 -10.85 -8.05 6.06
CA PHE A 173 -11.07 -8.98 4.97
C PHE A 173 -12.08 -10.07 5.36
N TYR A 174 -11.89 -10.72 6.52
CA TYR A 174 -12.79 -11.75 7.03
C TYR A 174 -14.20 -11.19 7.30
N GLU A 175 -14.30 -10.04 7.98
CA GLU A 175 -15.58 -9.38 8.25
C GLU A 175 -16.38 -9.12 6.96
N LEU A 176 -15.72 -8.59 5.91
CA LEU A 176 -16.37 -8.35 4.63
C LEU A 176 -16.76 -9.63 3.90
N CYS A 177 -15.95 -10.69 4.01
CA CYS A 177 -16.27 -11.98 3.43
C CYS A 177 -17.46 -12.65 4.12
N GLU A 178 -17.53 -12.58 5.45
CA GLU A 178 -18.66 -13.09 6.23
C GLU A 178 -19.93 -12.28 5.96
N GLN A 179 -19.83 -10.95 5.86
CA GLN A 179 -20.99 -10.08 5.66
C GLN A 179 -21.59 -10.22 4.25
N HIS A 180 -20.75 -10.37 3.22
CA HIS A 180 -21.21 -10.25 1.83
C HIS A 180 -21.13 -11.54 1.02
N TYR A 181 -20.47 -12.58 1.53
CA TYR A 181 -20.28 -13.86 0.86
C TYR A 181 -19.84 -13.71 -0.61
N PRO A 182 -18.76 -12.96 -0.91
CA PRO A 182 -18.30 -12.75 -2.27
C PRO A 182 -17.79 -14.06 -2.89
N GLN A 183 -18.00 -14.24 -4.19
CA GLN A 183 -17.50 -15.39 -4.93
C GLN A 183 -16.14 -15.08 -5.58
N PHE A 184 -15.89 -13.81 -5.86
CA PHE A 184 -14.64 -13.28 -6.37
C PHE A 184 -14.21 -12.09 -5.50
N VAL A 185 -12.92 -12.02 -5.18
CA VAL A 185 -12.35 -10.90 -4.44
C VAL A 185 -11.14 -10.36 -5.19
N LEU A 186 -11.12 -9.05 -5.36
CA LEU A 186 -10.01 -8.31 -5.91
C LEU A 186 -9.44 -7.41 -4.82
N VAL A 187 -8.18 -7.63 -4.46
CA VAL A 187 -7.48 -6.82 -3.47
C VAL A 187 -6.49 -5.92 -4.19
N THR A 188 -6.61 -4.60 -4.08
CA THR A 188 -5.66 -3.61 -4.63
C THR A 188 -4.72 -3.10 -3.55
N GLU A 189 -3.66 -2.37 -3.95
CA GLU A 189 -2.70 -1.76 -3.02
C GLU A 189 -2.12 -2.77 -2.03
N THR A 190 -1.65 -3.92 -2.52
CA THR A 190 -1.09 -4.94 -1.63
C THR A 190 0.24 -4.50 -1.03
N ARG A 191 1.03 -3.69 -1.75
CA ARG A 191 2.29 -3.03 -1.33
C ARG A 191 3.39 -3.92 -0.74
N LEU A 192 3.19 -5.23 -0.75
CA LEU A 192 4.17 -6.24 -0.39
C LEU A 192 4.12 -7.37 -1.43
N GLY A 193 5.30 -7.78 -1.88
CA GLY A 193 5.48 -8.90 -2.80
C GLY A 193 6.23 -10.08 -2.18
N GLY A 194 6.54 -11.06 -3.02
CA GLY A 194 7.43 -12.17 -2.69
C GLY A 194 6.85 -13.20 -1.70
N PRO A 195 7.71 -14.00 -1.01
CA PRO A 195 7.26 -15.13 -0.20
C PRO A 195 6.33 -14.75 0.96
N GLN A 196 6.50 -13.58 1.55
CA GLN A 196 5.63 -13.11 2.63
C GLN A 196 4.23 -12.80 2.11
N ALA A 197 4.12 -12.04 1.02
CA ALA A 197 2.84 -11.76 0.37
C ALA A 197 2.15 -13.03 -0.11
N ARG A 198 2.91 -13.99 -0.67
CA ARG A 198 2.37 -15.29 -1.07
C ARG A 198 1.79 -16.07 0.11
N ARG A 199 2.50 -16.15 1.25
CA ARG A 199 1.99 -16.85 2.44
C ARG A 199 0.68 -16.25 2.94
N GLN A 200 0.62 -14.92 3.03
CA GLN A 200 -0.59 -14.23 3.48
C GLN A 200 -1.75 -14.34 2.48
N ARG A 201 -1.48 -14.30 1.18
CA ARG A 201 -2.48 -14.55 0.14
C ARG A 201 -3.06 -15.96 0.24
N LEU A 202 -2.21 -16.95 0.45
CA LEU A 202 -2.62 -18.36 0.56
C LEU A 202 -3.32 -18.69 1.89
N SER A 203 -3.22 -17.82 2.91
CA SER A 203 -4.00 -17.98 4.14
C SER A 203 -5.42 -17.39 4.04
N MET A 204 -5.74 -16.67 2.96
CA MET A 204 -7.09 -16.16 2.74
C MET A 204 -8.07 -17.31 2.46
N PRO A 205 -9.36 -17.18 2.82
CA PRO A 205 -10.37 -18.24 2.73
C PRO A 205 -10.88 -18.49 1.30
N PHE A 206 -9.98 -18.57 0.32
CA PHE A 206 -10.30 -18.82 -1.08
C PHE A 206 -9.42 -19.92 -1.65
N PRO A 207 -10.00 -20.94 -2.32
CA PRO A 207 -9.26 -22.10 -2.79
C PRO A 207 -8.30 -21.79 -3.94
N ALA A 208 -8.57 -20.75 -4.73
CA ALA A 208 -7.72 -20.38 -5.85
C ALA A 208 -7.44 -18.89 -5.89
N THR A 209 -6.23 -18.56 -6.34
CA THR A 209 -5.68 -17.22 -6.21
C THR A 209 -4.67 -16.90 -7.33
N SER A 210 -4.56 -15.62 -7.69
CA SER A 210 -3.53 -15.07 -8.58
C SER A 210 -3.06 -13.71 -8.04
N SER A 211 -1.91 -13.21 -8.50
CA SER A 211 -1.36 -11.93 -8.05
C SER A 211 -0.63 -11.18 -9.16
N LEU A 212 -0.61 -9.85 -9.05
CA LEU A 212 0.42 -8.98 -9.59
C LEU A 212 1.24 -8.46 -8.43
N GLU A 213 2.57 -8.54 -8.56
CA GLU A 213 3.47 -8.04 -7.52
C GLU A 213 3.50 -6.50 -7.59
N PRO A 214 3.63 -5.81 -6.44
CA PRO A 214 3.85 -4.38 -6.44
C PRO A 214 5.21 -4.03 -7.05
N ILE A 215 5.34 -2.80 -7.55
CA ILE A 215 6.63 -2.22 -7.95
C ILE A 215 7.14 -1.40 -6.76
N GLY A 216 8.17 -1.91 -6.08
CA GLY A 216 8.59 -1.34 -4.79
C GLY A 216 7.45 -1.42 -3.77
N HIS A 217 7.02 -0.25 -3.28
CA HIS A 217 5.91 -0.13 -2.33
C HIS A 217 4.58 0.32 -2.98
N PHE A 218 4.51 0.33 -4.30
CA PHE A 218 3.37 0.88 -5.05
C PHE A 218 2.56 -0.22 -5.73
N GLY A 219 1.24 -0.15 -5.53
CA GLY A 219 0.27 -1.00 -6.19
C GLY A 219 0.31 -2.44 -5.70
N GLY A 220 0.34 -3.37 -6.65
CA GLY A 220 0.15 -4.79 -6.40
C GLY A 220 -1.32 -5.15 -6.26
N LEU A 221 -1.67 -6.38 -6.67
CA LEU A 221 -3.05 -6.82 -6.76
C LEU A 221 -3.18 -8.31 -6.49
N TRP A 222 -4.22 -8.73 -5.79
CA TRP A 222 -4.61 -10.14 -5.69
C TRP A 222 -5.97 -10.39 -6.32
N LEU A 223 -6.09 -11.53 -6.99
CA LEU A 223 -7.36 -12.15 -7.34
C LEU A 223 -7.56 -13.38 -6.48
N LEU A 224 -8.72 -13.51 -5.86
CA LEU A 224 -9.11 -14.65 -5.03
C LEU A 224 -10.50 -15.11 -5.47
N TRP A 225 -10.72 -16.41 -5.63
CA TRP A 225 -12.03 -16.89 -6.08
C TRP A 225 -12.36 -18.29 -5.58
N ASN A 226 -13.66 -18.57 -5.54
CA ASN A 226 -14.18 -19.89 -5.22
C ASN A 226 -14.29 -20.75 -6.48
N THR A 227 -13.52 -21.84 -6.53
CA THR A 227 -13.50 -22.80 -7.64
C THR A 227 -14.76 -23.65 -7.75
N THR A 228 -15.61 -23.67 -6.72
CA THR A 228 -16.91 -24.36 -6.78
C THR A 228 -17.98 -23.56 -7.48
N THR A 229 -17.79 -22.24 -7.64
CA THR A 229 -18.78 -21.35 -8.24
C THR A 229 -18.51 -21.08 -9.72
N PHE A 230 -17.26 -20.86 -10.09
CA PHE A 230 -16.88 -20.67 -11.50
C PHE A 230 -15.44 -21.09 -11.73
N ARG A 231 -15.16 -21.47 -12.98
CA ARG A 231 -13.82 -21.65 -13.50
C ARG A 231 -13.25 -20.28 -13.88
N CYS A 232 -12.14 -19.91 -13.25
CA CYS A 232 -11.36 -18.74 -13.63
C CYS A 232 -10.13 -19.19 -14.42
N GLN A 233 -10.00 -18.72 -15.66
CA GLN A 233 -8.84 -18.98 -16.50
C GLN A 233 -8.13 -17.67 -16.81
N LEU A 234 -6.85 -17.57 -16.41
CA LEU A 234 -6.02 -16.43 -16.76
C LEU A 234 -5.69 -16.49 -18.26
N THR A 235 -6.02 -15.43 -18.99
CA THR A 235 -5.82 -15.33 -20.45
C THR A 235 -4.63 -14.44 -20.81
N TYR A 236 -4.29 -13.50 -19.94
CA TYR A 236 -3.20 -12.55 -20.17
C TYR A 236 -2.58 -12.12 -18.83
N ARG A 237 -1.27 -11.89 -18.82
CA ARG A 237 -0.54 -11.37 -17.66
C ARG A 237 0.73 -10.64 -18.07
N THR A 238 0.96 -9.50 -17.46
CA THR A 238 2.22 -8.75 -17.43
C THR A 238 2.61 -8.48 -15.98
N ASP A 239 3.60 -7.62 -15.76
CA ASP A 239 4.01 -7.18 -14.43
C ASP A 239 2.93 -6.32 -13.75
N THR A 240 2.14 -5.58 -14.53
CA THR A 240 1.18 -4.58 -14.02
C THR A 240 -0.26 -4.80 -14.47
N SER A 241 -0.52 -5.82 -15.30
CA SER A 241 -1.85 -6.11 -15.84
C SER A 241 -2.13 -7.60 -15.88
N LEU A 242 -3.39 -7.98 -15.72
CA LEU A 242 -3.86 -9.32 -15.96
C LEU A 242 -5.27 -9.33 -16.55
N ALA A 243 -5.61 -10.39 -17.26
CA ALA A 243 -6.96 -10.67 -17.70
C ALA A 243 -7.33 -12.12 -17.41
N ALA A 244 -8.59 -12.34 -17.04
CA ALA A 244 -9.14 -13.65 -16.77
C ALA A 244 -10.54 -13.79 -17.39
N GLN A 245 -10.88 -15.01 -17.77
CA GLN A 245 -12.22 -15.40 -18.16
C GLN A 245 -12.86 -16.20 -17.02
N LEU A 246 -14.10 -15.86 -16.68
CA LEU A 246 -14.91 -16.57 -15.70
C LEU A 246 -16.01 -17.32 -16.44
N THR A 247 -16.08 -18.63 -16.25
CA THR A 247 -17.15 -19.49 -16.76
C THR A 247 -17.85 -20.16 -15.59
N LEU A 248 -19.17 -19.95 -15.48
CA LEU A 248 -20.02 -20.53 -14.43
C LEU A 248 -20.44 -21.95 -14.76
#